data_AF-A0A1J3FF39-F1
#
_entry.id   AF-A0A1J3FF39-F1
#
_cell.length_a   1.000
_cell.length_b   1.000
_cell.length_c   1.000
_cell.angle_alpha   90.00
_cell.angle_beta   90.00
_cell.angle_gamma   90.00
#
_symmetry.space_group_name_H-M   'P 1'
#
loop_
_entity.id
_entity.type
_entity.pdbx_description
1 polymer ?
#
loop_
_entity_poly.entity_id
_entity_poly.type
_entity_poly.pdbx_seq_one_letter_code
_entity_poly.pdbx_strand_id
1 'polypeptide(L)'
;MFERRAREWNLLVKLVLFTNLLQLASALGSMSSIAISYGEGGSVFCGLKSDGSHLVVCYGSNAAILYGTPAHFQFIGVTGGDGFMCGLLMQSHQPYCWGNSGFIQMGVPQPMIKGAEYLELSAGDYHLCGLRKPLTGRR
;
A
#
# COMPACT_ATOMS: atom_id res chain seq x y z
N MET A 1 19.50 47.80 5.19
CA MET A 1 19.20 46.91 4.03
C MET A 1 19.53 45.44 4.33
N PHE A 2 20.63 45.11 5.02
CA PHE A 2 21.01 43.75 5.43
C PHE A 2 19.98 43.02 6.32
N GLU A 3 19.32 43.76 7.21
CA GLU A 3 18.41 43.23 8.23
C GLU A 3 17.01 42.85 7.70
N ARG A 4 16.65 43.28 6.48
CA ARG A 4 15.43 42.81 5.78
C ARG A 4 15.67 41.47 5.08
N ARG A 5 16.86 41.31 4.47
CA ARG A 5 17.29 40.08 3.79
C ARG A 5 17.44 38.89 4.75
N ALA A 6 17.87 39.12 5.99
CA ALA A 6 17.95 38.07 7.03
C ALA A 6 16.57 37.66 7.60
N ARG A 7 15.61 38.60 7.69
CA ARG A 7 14.23 38.31 8.09
C ARG A 7 13.50 37.48 7.05
N GLU A 8 13.68 37.81 5.77
CA GLU A 8 13.12 37.03 4.65
C GLU A 8 13.73 35.63 4.56
N TRP A 9 15.04 35.46 4.82
CA TRP A 9 15.68 34.14 4.87
C TRP A 9 15.13 33.26 6.01
N ASN A 10 14.90 33.85 7.19
CA ASN A 10 14.31 33.14 8.33
C ASN A 10 12.84 32.78 8.11
N LEU A 11 12.08 33.61 7.39
CA LEU A 11 10.71 33.30 6.98
C LEU A 11 10.68 32.17 5.96
N LEU A 12 11.55 32.18 4.96
CA LEU A 12 11.68 31.11 3.96
C LEU A 12 12.09 29.78 4.59
N VAL A 13 13.07 29.79 5.51
CA VAL A 13 13.48 28.58 6.25
C VAL A 13 12.34 28.04 7.10
N LYS A 14 11.59 28.90 7.81
CA LYS A 14 10.41 28.48 8.57
C LYS A 14 9.30 27.92 7.67
N LEU A 15 9.09 28.50 6.50
CA LEU A 15 8.07 28.06 5.53
C LEU A 15 8.45 26.70 4.91
N VAL A 16 9.73 26.50 4.58
CA VAL A 16 10.28 25.20 4.13
C VAL A 16 10.19 24.14 5.22
N LEU A 17 10.48 24.48 6.48
CA LEU A 17 10.33 23.55 7.60
C LEU A 17 8.85 23.21 7.87
N PHE A 18 7.94 24.18 7.74
CA PHE A 18 6.49 23.95 7.86
C PHE A 18 5.94 23.10 6.71
N THR A 19 6.43 23.26 5.47
CA THR A 19 6.05 22.42 4.34
C THR A 19 6.59 20.99 4.46
N ASN A 20 7.73 20.81 5.12
CA ASN A 20 8.25 19.47 5.47
C ASN A 20 7.49 18.84 6.66
N LEU A 21 6.94 19.64 7.58
CA LEU A 21 6.04 19.17 8.65
C LEU A 21 4.64 18.80 8.15
N LEU A 22 4.26 19.31 6.97
CA LEU A 22 3.06 18.94 6.20
C LEU A 22 3.28 17.71 5.33
N GLN A 23 4.28 16.87 5.61
CA GLN A 23 4.27 15.49 5.13
C GLN A 23 3.06 14.80 5.76
N LEU A 24 1.93 14.92 5.06
CA LEU A 24 0.69 14.20 5.32
C LEU A 24 1.07 12.77 5.67
N ALA A 25 0.58 12.28 6.81
CA ALA A 25 0.64 10.86 7.08
C ALA A 25 -0.05 10.11 5.93
N SER A 26 0.73 9.57 4.99
CA SER A 26 0.26 8.70 3.92
C SER A 26 0.08 7.29 4.48
N ALA A 27 -0.90 7.16 5.39
CA ALA A 27 -1.50 5.86 5.63
C ALA A 27 -2.41 5.59 4.43
N LEU A 28 -1.91 4.81 3.47
CA LEU A 28 -2.65 4.43 2.27
C LEU A 28 -3.64 3.31 2.60
N GLY A 29 -4.54 3.63 3.53
CA GLY A 29 -5.80 2.96 3.82
C GLY A 29 -5.72 1.52 4.30
N SER A 30 -6.61 1.21 5.25
CA SER A 30 -7.17 -0.12 5.37
C SER A 30 -7.61 -0.65 4.01
N MET A 31 -7.42 -1.96 3.78
CA MET A 31 -7.82 -2.59 2.54
C MET A 31 -9.29 -2.32 2.23
N SER A 32 -9.61 -2.11 0.96
CA SER A 32 -10.98 -1.86 0.51
C SER A 32 -11.23 -2.52 -0.85
N SER A 33 -12.38 -2.24 -1.47
CA SER A 33 -12.66 -2.71 -2.84
C SER A 33 -11.80 -2.03 -3.90
N ILE A 34 -11.17 -0.89 -3.57
CA ILE A 34 -10.28 -0.13 -4.45
C ILE A 34 -9.01 0.28 -3.71
N ALA A 35 -7.93 0.49 -4.44
CA ALA A 35 -6.68 0.99 -3.88
C ALA A 35 -5.86 1.71 -4.95
N ILE A 36 -4.94 2.56 -4.48
CA ILE A 36 -4.04 3.33 -5.34
C ILE A 36 -2.61 3.01 -4.88
N SER A 37 -1.72 2.83 -5.86
CA SER A 37 -0.28 2.83 -5.67
C SER A 37 0.33 3.97 -6.48
N TYR A 38 1.43 4.53 -6.01
CA TYR A 38 2.24 5.53 -6.73
C TYR A 38 3.70 5.07 -6.77
N GLY A 39 4.61 5.97 -7.14
CA GLY A 39 6.05 5.72 -7.10
C GLY A 39 6.76 6.11 -8.38
N GLU A 40 8.00 5.67 -8.53
CA GLU A 40 8.83 5.95 -9.71
C GLU A 40 8.20 5.41 -11.01
N GLY A 41 7.47 4.29 -10.94
CA GLY A 41 6.68 3.75 -12.06
C GLY A 41 5.38 4.53 -12.36
N GLY A 42 5.08 5.55 -11.58
CA GLY A 42 3.87 6.37 -11.62
C GLY A 42 2.65 5.70 -10.97
N SER A 43 1.51 6.39 -11.06
CA SER A 43 0.29 5.99 -10.33
C SER A 43 -0.48 4.85 -10.99
N VAL A 44 -1.02 3.97 -10.17
CA VAL A 44 -1.95 2.90 -10.57
C VAL A 44 -3.15 2.89 -9.64
N PHE A 45 -4.33 2.85 -10.24
CA PHE A 45 -5.59 2.57 -9.57
C PHE A 45 -5.95 1.10 -9.82
N CYS A 46 -6.26 0.37 -8.75
CA CYS A 46 -6.74 -1.01 -8.82
C CYS A 46 -8.09 -1.13 -8.11
N GLY A 47 -8.94 -2.06 -8.58
CA GLY A 47 -10.21 -2.36 -7.96
C GLY A 47 -10.64 -3.80 -8.16
N LEU A 48 -11.43 -4.31 -7.22
CA LEU A 48 -12.11 -5.59 -7.35
C LEU A 48 -13.22 -5.49 -8.41
N LYS A 49 -13.31 -6.49 -9.29
CA LYS A 49 -14.39 -6.58 -10.27
C LYS A 49 -15.73 -6.76 -9.56
N SER A 50 -16.72 -5.97 -9.98
CA SER A 50 -18.09 -6.02 -9.45
C SER A 50 -18.94 -7.16 -10.04
N ASP A 51 -18.37 -8.03 -10.87
CA ASP A 51 -19.05 -9.17 -11.49
C ASP A 51 -19.17 -10.39 -10.55
N GLY A 52 -18.78 -10.24 -9.28
CA GLY A 52 -18.77 -11.31 -8.28
C GLY A 52 -17.56 -12.24 -8.35
N SER A 53 -16.63 -12.03 -9.29
CA SER A 53 -15.42 -12.85 -9.40
C SER A 53 -14.38 -12.55 -8.32
N HIS A 54 -14.46 -11.37 -7.68
CA HIS A 54 -13.47 -10.87 -6.72
C HIS A 54 -12.03 -10.80 -7.26
N LEU A 55 -11.88 -10.76 -8.59
CA LEU A 55 -10.60 -10.54 -9.26
C LEU A 55 -10.25 -9.06 -9.24
N VAL A 56 -8.95 -8.74 -9.33
CA VAL A 56 -8.47 -7.35 -9.38
C VAL A 56 -8.25 -6.94 -10.84
N VAL A 57 -8.61 -5.71 -11.16
CA VAL A 57 -8.18 -5.02 -12.39
C VAL A 57 -7.47 -3.73 -12.02
N CYS A 58 -6.42 -3.39 -12.77
CA CYS A 58 -5.59 -2.22 -12.52
C CYS A 58 -5.43 -1.36 -13.78
N TYR A 59 -5.34 -0.04 -13.59
CA TYR A 59 -5.16 0.97 -14.63
C TYR A 59 -4.13 2.00 -14.17
N GLY A 60 -3.22 2.41 -15.05
CA GLY A 60 -2.22 3.43 -14.74
C GLY A 60 -0.95 3.29 -15.55
N SER A 61 0.18 3.73 -15.00
CA SER A 61 1.48 3.74 -15.69
C SER A 61 2.50 2.72 -15.17
N ASN A 62 2.32 2.19 -13.95
CA ASN A 62 3.30 1.29 -13.36
C ASN A 62 3.15 -0.13 -13.93
N ALA A 63 3.95 -0.44 -14.95
CA ALA A 63 3.97 -1.72 -15.65
C ALA A 63 4.17 -2.93 -14.72
N ALA A 64 4.95 -2.80 -13.65
CA ALA A 64 5.18 -3.90 -12.72
C ALA A 64 3.90 -4.30 -11.98
N ILE A 65 3.04 -3.33 -11.66
CA ILE A 65 1.73 -3.59 -11.05
C ILE A 65 0.76 -4.12 -12.11
N LEU A 66 0.70 -3.47 -13.29
CA LEU A 66 -0.25 -3.86 -14.34
C LEU A 66 -0.03 -5.30 -14.81
N TYR A 67 1.21 -5.68 -15.11
CA TYR A 67 1.55 -7.03 -15.56
C TYR A 67 1.69 -8.03 -14.41
N GLY A 68 1.94 -7.55 -13.19
CA GLY A 68 2.00 -8.37 -11.98
C GLY A 68 0.64 -8.68 -11.35
N THR A 69 -0.45 -8.06 -11.81
CA THR A 69 -1.79 -8.25 -11.24
C THR A 69 -2.26 -9.69 -11.46
N PRO A 70 -2.54 -10.47 -10.40
CA PRO A 70 -2.90 -11.87 -10.56
C PRO A 70 -4.26 -12.06 -11.22
N ALA A 71 -4.30 -12.83 -12.32
CA ALA A 71 -5.53 -13.07 -13.10
C ALA A 71 -6.50 -14.09 -12.46
N HIS A 72 -6.04 -14.87 -11.47
CA HIS A 72 -6.79 -16.00 -10.92
C HIS A 72 -6.95 -15.97 -9.40
N PHE A 73 -6.41 -14.95 -8.73
CA PHE A 73 -6.56 -14.82 -7.29
C PHE A 73 -7.76 -13.95 -6.96
N GLN A 74 -8.56 -14.45 -6.02
CA GLN A 74 -9.74 -13.77 -5.51
C GLN A 74 -9.38 -13.08 -4.21
N PHE A 75 -9.77 -11.82 -4.08
CA PHE A 75 -9.37 -10.97 -2.96
C PHE A 75 -10.58 -10.45 -2.19
N ILE A 76 -10.46 -10.43 -0.86
CA ILE A 76 -11.42 -9.81 0.06
C ILE A 76 -11.34 -8.28 -0.07
N GLY A 77 -10.12 -7.77 -0.19
CA GLY A 77 -9.81 -6.35 -0.32
C GLY A 77 -8.38 -6.15 -0.79
N VAL A 78 -8.09 -4.94 -1.26
CA VAL A 78 -6.79 -4.49 -1.75
C VAL A 78 -6.34 -3.20 -1.07
N THR A 79 -5.04 -3.01 -0.94
CA THR A 79 -4.36 -1.81 -0.44
C THR A 79 -3.07 -1.59 -1.24
N GLY A 80 -2.51 -0.38 -1.27
CA GLY A 80 -1.37 -0.04 -2.12
C GLY A 80 -0.43 0.97 -1.49
N GLY A 81 0.85 0.91 -1.86
CA GLY A 81 1.92 1.78 -1.36
C GLY A 81 2.79 2.33 -2.48
N ASP A 82 4.07 2.60 -2.18
CA ASP A 82 5.05 3.05 -3.16
C ASP A 82 5.57 1.86 -3.99
N GLY A 83 5.05 1.74 -5.22
CA GLY A 83 5.43 0.75 -6.22
C GLY A 83 4.85 -0.65 -6.01
N PHE A 84 3.99 -0.84 -5.00
CA PHE A 84 3.38 -2.13 -4.69
C PHE A 84 1.87 -2.05 -4.42
N MET A 85 1.22 -3.18 -4.66
CA MET A 85 -0.15 -3.48 -4.28
C MET A 85 -0.16 -4.76 -3.46
N CYS A 86 -1.05 -4.84 -2.49
CA CYS A 86 -1.29 -6.07 -1.73
C CYS A 86 -2.79 -6.33 -1.62
N GLY A 87 -3.17 -7.60 -1.56
CA GLY A 87 -4.54 -8.01 -1.33
C GLY A 87 -4.61 -9.19 -0.37
N LEU A 88 -5.74 -9.30 0.31
CA LEU A 88 -6.02 -10.42 1.21
C LEU A 88 -6.76 -11.53 0.44
N LEU A 89 -6.13 -12.68 0.26
CA LEU A 89 -6.69 -13.80 -0.49
C LEU A 89 -7.94 -14.35 0.21
N MET A 90 -9.03 -14.52 -0.53
CA MET A 90 -10.31 -15.01 0.01
C MET A 90 -10.23 -16.44 0.57
N GLN A 91 -9.49 -17.33 -0.10
CA GLN A 91 -9.47 -18.75 0.28
C GLN A 91 -8.56 -19.02 1.48
N SER A 92 -7.38 -18.40 1.51
CA SER A 92 -6.34 -18.71 2.50
C SER A 92 -6.24 -17.67 3.62
N HIS A 93 -6.91 -16.52 3.48
CA HIS A 93 -6.74 -15.37 4.39
C HIS A 93 -5.27 -14.94 4.55
N GLN A 94 -4.46 -15.12 3.49
CA GLN A 94 -3.07 -14.68 3.45
C GLN A 94 -2.93 -13.39 2.63
N PRO A 95 -2.03 -12.47 3.02
CA PRO A 95 -1.62 -11.37 2.17
C PRO A 95 -0.87 -11.88 0.94
N TYR A 96 -1.12 -11.27 -0.20
CA TYR A 96 -0.35 -11.45 -1.43
C TYR A 96 -0.05 -10.08 -2.03
N CYS A 97 1.24 -9.78 -2.23
CA CYS A 97 1.73 -8.51 -2.74
C CYS A 97 2.32 -8.66 -4.15
N TRP A 98 2.17 -7.64 -4.98
CA TRP A 98 2.72 -7.58 -6.33
C TRP A 98 3.12 -6.15 -6.71
N GLY A 99 3.86 -6.01 -7.80
CA GLY A 99 4.50 -4.76 -8.21
C GLY A 99 6.02 -4.88 -8.15
N ASN A 100 6.70 -3.75 -8.03
CA ASN A 100 8.15 -3.68 -7.88
C ASN A 100 8.48 -2.58 -6.89
N SER A 101 8.87 -2.98 -5.69
CA SER A 101 9.15 -2.08 -4.58
C SER A 101 10.29 -2.69 -3.77
N GLY A 102 11.26 -1.87 -3.38
CA GLY A 102 12.37 -2.29 -2.52
C GLY A 102 11.96 -2.46 -1.04
N PHE A 103 10.74 -2.09 -0.68
CA PHE A 103 10.28 -2.02 0.71
C PHE A 103 9.49 -3.26 1.15
N ILE A 104 8.86 -3.97 0.19
CA ILE A 104 7.99 -5.12 0.46
C ILE A 104 8.40 -6.29 -0.43
N GLN A 105 8.40 -7.49 0.15
CA GLN A 105 8.59 -8.72 -0.63
C GLN A 105 7.33 -9.05 -1.42
N MET A 106 7.49 -9.29 -2.73
CA MET A 106 6.40 -9.72 -3.60
C MET A 106 6.03 -11.18 -3.35
N GLY A 107 4.80 -11.54 -3.69
CA GLY A 107 4.17 -12.79 -3.32
C GLY A 107 3.60 -12.73 -1.91
N VAL A 108 3.58 -13.89 -1.23
CA VAL A 108 3.16 -13.97 0.17
C VAL A 108 4.36 -13.53 1.03
N PRO A 109 4.29 -12.41 1.79
CA PRO A 109 5.42 -11.91 2.58
C PRO A 109 5.98 -12.97 3.53
N GLN A 110 7.31 -13.15 3.58
CA GLN A 110 7.96 -14.13 4.47
C GLN A 110 8.97 -13.48 5.42
N PRO A 111 9.23 -14.07 6.60
CA PRO A 111 8.64 -15.31 7.13
C PRO A 111 7.25 -15.11 7.76
N MET A 112 6.34 -16.07 7.56
CA MET A 112 5.04 -16.11 8.23
C MET A 112 4.96 -17.18 9.32
N ILE A 113 4.19 -16.90 10.37
CA ILE A 113 3.79 -17.94 11.31
C ILE A 113 2.93 -18.97 10.57
N LYS A 114 3.29 -20.25 10.65
CA LYS A 114 2.55 -21.35 10.01
C LYS A 114 1.08 -21.32 10.45
N GLY A 115 0.17 -21.31 9.48
CA GLY A 115 -1.27 -21.27 9.72
C GLY A 115 -1.80 -19.93 10.25
N ALA A 116 -1.02 -18.84 10.16
CA ALA A 116 -1.58 -17.51 10.43
C ALA A 116 -2.61 -17.14 9.37
N GLU A 117 -3.75 -16.63 9.80
CA GLU A 117 -4.75 -16.01 8.94
C GLU A 117 -4.87 -14.54 9.31
N TYR A 118 -5.27 -13.70 8.35
CA TYR A 118 -5.43 -12.26 8.53
C TYR A 118 -6.87 -11.83 8.26
N LEU A 119 -7.29 -10.79 8.97
CA LEU A 119 -8.61 -10.18 8.85
C LEU A 119 -8.57 -8.91 8.00
N GLU A 120 -7.47 -8.17 8.08
CA GLU A 120 -7.32 -6.86 7.46
C GLU A 120 -5.86 -6.58 7.13
N LEU A 121 -5.63 -5.80 6.08
CA LEU A 121 -4.32 -5.28 5.69
C LEU A 121 -4.39 -3.74 5.63
N SER A 122 -3.29 -3.07 5.95
CA SER A 122 -3.14 -1.62 5.78
C SER A 122 -1.75 -1.33 5.23
N ALA A 123 -1.66 -0.60 4.12
CA ALA A 123 -0.40 -0.16 3.57
C ALA A 123 -0.08 1.28 4.00
N GLY A 124 1.21 1.54 4.18
CA GLY A 124 1.78 2.88 4.01
C GLY A 124 2.69 2.88 2.79
N ASP A 125 3.50 3.92 2.63
CA ASP A 125 4.43 4.06 1.52
C ASP A 125 5.40 2.86 1.42
N TYR A 126 5.95 2.45 2.57
CA TYR A 126 7.11 1.55 2.65
C TYR A 126 6.87 0.34 3.57
N HIS A 127 5.63 0.13 4.02
CA HIS A 127 5.31 -0.96 4.93
C HIS A 127 3.89 -1.48 4.70
N LEU A 128 3.68 -2.74 5.10
CA LEU A 128 2.38 -3.38 5.14
C LEU A 128 2.14 -3.91 6.55
N CYS A 129 1.03 -3.50 7.16
CA CYS A 129 0.54 -4.04 8.41
C CYS A 129 -0.61 -5.01 8.14
N GLY A 130 -0.72 -6.06 8.96
CA GLY A 130 -1.81 -7.03 8.88
C GLY A 130 -2.38 -7.34 10.24
N LEU A 131 -3.70 -7.24 10.38
CA LEU A 131 -4.41 -7.69 11.58
C LEU A 131 -4.59 -9.20 11.53
N ARG A 132 -3.84 -9.91 12.37
CA ARG A 132 -3.92 -11.37 12.45
C ARG A 132 -5.24 -11.79 13.11
N LYS A 133 -5.90 -12.79 12.54
CA LYS A 133 -7.02 -13.48 13.18
C LYS A 133 -6.53 -14.12 14.48
N PRO A 134 -7.22 -13.91 15.62
CA PRO A 134 -6.86 -14.54 16.88
C PRO A 134 -6.82 -16.07 16.72
N LEU A 135 -5.82 -16.71 17.32
CA LEU A 135 -5.78 -18.16 17.45
C LEU A 135 -6.84 -18.61 18.45
N THR A 136 -8.09 -18.75 18.01
CA THR A 136 -9.15 -19.33 18.83
C THR A 136 -8.97 -20.85 18.86
N GLY A 137 -8.18 -21.32 19.83
CA GLY A 137 -8.23 -22.67 20.39
C GLY A 137 -8.12 -23.87 19.42
N ARG A 138 -6.90 -24.35 19.21
CA ARG A 138 -6.61 -25.79 19.36
C ARG A 138 -5.39 -25.93 20.27
N ARG A 139 -5.67 -26.11 21.57
CA ARG A 139 -4.73 -26.78 22.46
C ARG A 139 -4.71 -28.25 22.11
#